data_AF-A0A059LB45-F1
#
_entry.id   AF-A0A059LB45-F1
#
_cell.length_a   1.000
_cell.length_b   1.000
_cell.length_c   1.000
_cell.angle_alpha   90.00
_cell.angle_beta   90.00
_cell.angle_gamma   90.00
#
_symmetry.space_group_name_H-M   'P 1'
#
loop_
_entity.id
_entity.type
_entity.pdbx_description
1 polymer ?
#
loop_
_entity_poly.entity_id
_entity_poly.type
_entity_poly.pdbx_seq_one_letter_code
_entity_poly.pdbx_strand_id
1 'polypeptide(L)'
;MHYANCSTFNADFDGDEINLHLPQDHAARAEAYGLVSADAQFCVPTDGKPLRGLIQDHVVAGTLLTSRDTLLPRARYASLVLEAVGADAAGSGDVWLDGPTVLRPQALWTGKQVITAVLMHYARDSLPLSFQTATKTPLAAWGAGSGEGQLIVQRGHLVAGILDKHAFGKHGMLHLVHELYGP
;
A
#
# COMPACT_ATOMS: atom_id res chain seq x y z
N MET A 1 11.02 11.63 10.35
CA MET A 1 11.30 10.56 9.35
C MET A 1 10.14 9.58 9.37
N HIS A 2 9.64 9.10 8.22
CA HIS A 2 8.56 8.10 8.17
C HIS A 2 9.09 6.67 8.35
N TYR A 3 8.30 5.76 8.96
CA TYR A 3 8.70 4.37 9.24
C TYR A 3 9.15 3.58 8.00
N ALA A 4 8.63 3.93 6.82
CA ALA A 4 9.02 3.30 5.56
C ALA A 4 10.51 3.48 5.20
N ASN A 5 11.21 4.41 5.86
CA ASN A 5 12.63 4.67 5.63
C ASN A 5 13.53 3.98 6.66
N CYS A 6 12.98 3.40 7.74
CA CYS A 6 13.79 2.80 8.81
C CYS A 6 14.75 1.73 8.30
N SER A 7 14.27 0.83 7.44
CA SER A 7 15.11 -0.22 6.85
C SER A 7 16.20 0.32 5.92
N THR A 8 15.97 1.46 5.27
CA THR A 8 16.97 2.11 4.40
C THR A 8 18.15 2.66 5.19
N PHE A 9 17.88 3.26 6.35
CA PHE A 9 18.91 3.86 7.20
C PHE A 9 19.39 2.92 8.30
N ASN A 10 18.79 1.72 8.41
CA ASN A 10 18.96 0.81 9.54
C ASN A 10 18.73 1.51 10.89
N ALA A 11 17.68 2.33 10.95
CA ALA A 11 17.32 3.13 12.13
C ALA A 11 16.15 2.49 12.89
N ASP A 12 16.16 2.56 14.22
CA ASP A 12 15.14 1.92 15.09
C ASP A 12 14.47 2.85 16.12
N PHE A 13 14.82 4.15 16.10
CA PHE A 13 14.28 5.19 16.99
C PHE A 13 14.58 5.00 18.49
N ASP A 14 15.71 4.37 18.84
CA ASP A 14 16.14 4.23 20.24
C ASP A 14 17.09 5.36 20.72
N GLY A 15 17.44 6.29 19.84
CA GLY A 15 18.42 7.36 20.10
C GLY A 15 19.38 7.65 18.95
N ASP A 16 19.25 6.96 17.82
CA ASP A 16 20.04 7.19 16.61
C ASP A 16 20.11 8.68 16.17
N GLU A 17 21.32 9.12 15.81
CA GLU A 17 21.58 10.44 15.26
C GLU A 17 21.71 10.38 13.73
N ILE A 18 21.09 11.33 13.02
CA ILE A 18 21.16 11.42 11.56
C ILE A 18 21.61 12.83 11.17
N ASN A 19 22.63 12.91 10.32
CA ASN A 19 23.11 14.18 9.78
C ASN A 19 22.17 14.75 8.72
N LEU A 20 21.99 16.06 8.73
CA LEU A 20 21.27 16.80 7.69
C LEU A 20 22.27 17.61 6.86
N HIS A 21 22.35 17.29 5.57
CA HIS A 21 23.16 18.04 4.61
C HIS A 21 22.25 18.86 3.70
N LEU A 22 22.55 20.15 3.53
CA LEU A 22 21.79 21.05 2.66
C LEU A 22 22.62 21.43 1.42
N PRO A 23 22.29 20.88 0.22
CA PRO A 23 22.96 21.25 -1.03
C PRO A 23 22.86 22.76 -1.31
N GLN A 24 23.96 23.39 -1.73
CA GLN A 24 24.06 24.84 -1.91
C GLN A 24 23.98 25.31 -3.37
N ASP A 25 24.23 24.44 -4.34
CA ASP A 25 24.16 24.76 -5.76
C ASP A 25 23.04 24.01 -6.49
N HIS A 26 22.74 24.43 -7.72
CA HIS A 26 21.67 23.83 -8.51
C HIS A 26 22.00 22.43 -9.02
N ALA A 27 23.28 22.11 -9.24
CA ALA A 27 23.69 20.79 -9.74
C ALA A 27 23.48 19.72 -8.66
N ALA A 28 23.98 19.97 -7.45
CA ALA A 28 23.80 19.09 -6.30
C ALA A 28 22.32 18.97 -5.91
N ARG A 29 21.52 20.04 -6.04
CA ARG A 29 20.06 19.95 -5.86
C ARG A 29 19.40 19.05 -6.90
N ALA A 30 19.78 19.16 -8.17
CA ALA A 30 19.24 18.32 -9.23
C ALA A 30 19.60 16.84 -9.01
N GLU A 31 20.84 16.54 -8.61
CA GLU A 31 21.27 15.19 -8.23
C GLU A 31 20.52 14.67 -7.00
N ALA A 32 20.31 15.53 -5.99
CA ALA A 32 19.55 15.19 -4.79
C ALA A 32 18.10 14.77 -5.11
N TYR A 33 17.42 15.49 -6.00
CA TYR A 33 16.05 15.17 -6.40
C TYR A 33 15.96 14.01 -7.41
N GLY A 34 16.90 13.93 -8.36
CA GLY A 34 16.81 13.02 -9.50
C GLY A 34 17.52 11.67 -9.31
N LEU A 35 18.56 11.59 -8.49
CA LEU A 35 19.41 10.39 -8.38
C LEU A 35 19.37 9.77 -6.99
N VAL A 36 19.55 10.57 -5.95
CA VAL A 36 19.64 10.08 -4.56
C VAL A 36 18.35 10.27 -3.76
N SER A 37 17.25 10.63 -4.42
CA SER A 37 15.94 10.70 -3.79
C SER A 37 15.51 9.33 -3.30
N ALA A 38 14.76 9.29 -2.20
CA ALA A 38 14.36 8.03 -1.59
C ALA A 38 13.50 7.17 -2.53
N ASP A 39 12.77 7.79 -3.45
CA ASP A 39 11.89 7.09 -4.41
C ASP A 39 12.72 6.35 -5.46
N ALA A 40 13.83 6.95 -5.93
CA ALA A 40 14.81 6.28 -6.78
C ALA A 40 15.56 5.13 -6.07
N GLN A 41 15.49 5.05 -4.73
CA GLN A 41 16.15 4.03 -3.91
C GLN A 41 15.14 3.01 -3.31
N PHE A 42 14.02 2.76 -4.00
CA PHE A 42 12.99 1.83 -3.54
C PHE A 42 13.50 0.38 -3.40
N CYS A 43 14.31 -0.10 -4.36
CA CYS A 43 14.89 -1.44 -4.35
C CYS A 43 16.38 -1.43 -3.99
N VAL A 44 16.85 -2.47 -3.28
CA VAL A 44 18.27 -2.65 -2.99
C VAL A 44 19.04 -3.14 -4.23
N PRO A 45 20.23 -2.58 -4.57
CA PRO A 45 21.01 -3.01 -5.74
C PRO A 45 21.47 -4.48 -5.69
N THR A 46 21.64 -5.04 -4.48
CA THR A 46 22.21 -6.38 -4.27
C THR A 46 21.36 -7.51 -4.85
N ASP A 47 20.04 -7.46 -4.66
CA ASP A 47 19.12 -8.54 -5.09
C ASP A 47 17.75 -8.05 -5.62
N GLY A 48 17.61 -6.73 -5.79
CA GLY A 48 16.42 -6.07 -6.31
C GLY A 48 15.20 -6.17 -5.40
N LYS A 49 15.37 -6.49 -4.10
CA LYS A 49 14.24 -6.50 -3.16
C LYS A 49 13.81 -5.07 -2.80
N PRO A 50 12.52 -4.80 -2.63
CA PRO A 50 12.05 -3.57 -2.00
C PRO A 50 12.68 -3.40 -0.61
N LEU A 51 13.28 -2.23 -0.37
CA LEU A 51 13.86 -1.84 0.91
C LEU A 51 12.88 -0.98 1.72
N ARG A 52 12.03 -0.22 1.02
CA ARG A 52 11.03 0.67 1.61
C ARG A 52 9.67 -0.03 1.67
N GLY A 53 9.04 -0.02 2.83
CA GLY A 53 7.75 -0.65 3.04
C GLY A 53 7.19 -0.38 4.43
N LEU A 54 5.90 -0.63 4.61
CA LEU A 54 5.25 -0.46 5.91
C LEU A 54 5.65 -1.59 6.87
N ILE A 55 5.78 -1.26 8.16
CA ILE A 55 6.24 -2.18 9.20
C ILE A 55 5.25 -2.23 10.38
N GLN A 56 5.39 -3.28 11.20
CA GLN A 56 4.71 -3.45 12.48
C GLN A 56 3.18 -3.27 12.39
N ASP A 57 2.64 -2.24 13.03
CA ASP A 57 1.20 -2.02 13.18
C ASP A 57 0.49 -1.84 11.84
N HIS A 58 1.16 -1.29 10.84
CA HIS A 58 0.58 -1.15 9.50
C HIS A 58 0.34 -2.51 8.83
N VAL A 59 1.22 -3.49 9.07
CA VAL A 59 1.05 -4.85 8.55
C VAL A 59 -0.11 -5.54 9.26
N VAL A 60 -0.24 -5.33 10.57
CA VAL A 60 -1.36 -5.87 11.36
C VAL A 60 -2.68 -5.21 10.93
N ALA A 61 -2.70 -3.88 10.82
CA ALA A 61 -3.86 -3.12 10.37
C ALA A 61 -4.27 -3.49 8.95
N GLY A 62 -3.32 -3.68 8.03
CA GLY A 62 -3.57 -4.17 6.68
C GLY A 62 -4.27 -5.53 6.68
N THR A 63 -3.79 -6.46 7.50
CA THR A 63 -4.39 -7.79 7.66
C THR A 63 -5.81 -7.71 8.23
N LEU A 64 -6.01 -6.91 9.28
CA LEU A 64 -7.32 -6.75 9.91
C LEU A 64 -8.31 -6.03 8.99
N LEU A 65 -7.91 -4.93 8.37
CA LEU A 65 -8.74 -4.19 7.44
C LEU A 65 -9.18 -5.08 6.27
N THR A 66 -8.25 -5.83 5.69
CA THR A 66 -8.55 -6.68 4.52
C THR A 66 -9.09 -8.06 4.88
N SER A 67 -9.25 -8.38 6.16
CA SER A 67 -9.93 -9.60 6.59
C SER A 67 -11.37 -9.66 6.07
N ARG A 68 -11.86 -10.88 5.76
CA ARG A 68 -13.22 -11.11 5.27
C ARG A 68 -14.31 -10.60 6.21
N ASP A 69 -14.06 -10.64 7.51
CA ASP A 69 -15.04 -10.28 8.53
C ASP A 69 -15.16 -8.75 8.73
N THR A 70 -14.30 -7.97 8.08
CA THR A 70 -14.31 -6.50 8.16
C THR A 70 -15.37 -5.93 7.24
N LEU A 71 -16.54 -5.67 7.82
CA LEU A 71 -17.66 -4.94 7.20
C LEU A 71 -17.80 -3.54 7.81
N LEU A 72 -17.92 -2.55 6.94
CA LEU A 72 -17.88 -1.14 7.28
C LEU A 72 -19.19 -0.45 6.84
N PRO A 73 -19.85 0.32 7.72
CA PRO A 73 -20.89 1.25 7.32
C PRO A 73 -20.34 2.33 6.39
N ARG A 74 -21.22 2.91 5.55
CA ARG A 74 -20.85 3.95 4.57
C ARG A 74 -19.96 5.05 5.15
N ALA A 75 -20.32 5.58 6.32
CA ALA A 75 -19.58 6.68 6.96
C ALA A 75 -18.12 6.31 7.26
N ARG A 76 -17.89 5.09 7.78
CA ARG A 76 -16.53 4.62 8.11
C ARG A 76 -15.73 4.26 6.86
N TYR A 77 -16.38 3.66 5.86
CA TYR A 77 -15.77 3.40 4.56
C TYR A 77 -15.29 4.69 3.91
N ALA A 78 -16.18 5.69 3.79
CA ALA A 78 -15.85 6.97 3.18
C ALA A 78 -14.77 7.74 3.95
N SER A 79 -14.81 7.72 5.29
CA SER A 79 -13.77 8.40 6.09
C SER A 79 -12.39 7.78 5.86
N LEU A 80 -12.29 6.44 5.86
CA LEU A 80 -11.02 5.75 5.63
C LEU A 80 -10.45 6.01 4.24
N VAL A 81 -11.30 6.02 3.21
CA VAL A 81 -10.86 6.33 1.85
C VAL A 81 -10.38 7.78 1.76
N LEU A 82 -11.13 8.73 2.33
CA LEU A 82 -10.76 10.13 2.29
C LEU A 82 -9.48 10.41 3.09
N GLU A 83 -9.30 9.78 4.26
CA GLU A 83 -8.08 9.89 5.06
C GLU A 83 -6.87 9.33 4.30
N ALA A 84 -7.04 8.22 3.57
CA ALA A 84 -5.98 7.60 2.78
C ALA A 84 -5.57 8.44 1.55
N VAL A 85 -6.53 9.09 0.90
CA VAL A 85 -6.30 9.90 -0.31
C VAL A 85 -5.99 11.38 0.01
N GLY A 86 -6.40 11.85 1.18
CA GLY A 86 -6.53 13.27 1.53
C GLY A 86 -5.26 14.12 1.47
N ALA A 87 -4.08 13.51 1.42
CA ALA A 87 -2.82 14.23 1.21
C ALA A 87 -2.61 14.68 -0.24
N ASP A 88 -3.10 13.92 -1.23
CA ASP A 88 -3.01 14.24 -2.68
C ASP A 88 -4.30 14.82 -3.28
N ALA A 89 -5.38 14.84 -2.48
CA ALA A 89 -6.66 15.46 -2.83
C ALA A 89 -6.57 16.99 -3.06
N ALA A 90 -5.41 17.62 -2.81
CA ALA A 90 -5.18 19.03 -3.09
C ALA A 90 -5.23 19.38 -4.59
N GLY A 91 -5.20 18.39 -5.50
CA GLY A 91 -5.18 18.64 -6.94
C GLY A 91 -6.08 17.76 -7.84
N SER A 92 -6.68 16.67 -7.35
CA SER A 92 -7.31 15.69 -8.27
C SER A 92 -8.69 15.19 -7.85
N GLY A 93 -9.72 15.68 -8.55
CA GLY A 93 -10.99 15.02 -8.93
C GLY A 93 -11.82 14.20 -7.94
N ASP A 94 -12.95 13.70 -8.44
CA ASP A 94 -13.83 12.81 -7.70
C ASP A 94 -13.11 11.50 -7.33
N VAL A 95 -13.27 11.04 -6.08
CA VAL A 95 -12.76 9.74 -5.62
C VAL A 95 -13.75 8.65 -6.03
N TRP A 96 -13.25 7.61 -6.70
CA TRP A 96 -14.06 6.45 -7.05
C TRP A 96 -14.45 5.66 -5.80
N LEU A 97 -15.75 5.48 -5.60
CA LEU A 97 -16.31 4.67 -4.51
C LEU A 97 -17.21 3.60 -5.09
N ASP A 98 -16.90 2.34 -4.81
CA ASP A 98 -17.74 1.22 -5.21
C ASP A 98 -19.07 1.23 -4.44
N GLY A 99 -20.09 0.57 -5.00
CA GLY A 99 -21.32 0.25 -4.28
C GLY A 99 -21.07 -0.70 -3.10
N PRO A 100 -22.01 -0.78 -2.14
CA PRO A 100 -21.86 -1.69 -1.00
C PRO A 100 -21.87 -3.16 -1.47
N THR A 101 -21.06 -3.99 -0.82
CA THR A 101 -21.03 -5.45 -1.07
C THR A 101 -22.28 -6.12 -0.50
N VAL A 102 -22.74 -5.67 0.67
CA VAL A 102 -23.97 -6.15 1.31
C VAL A 102 -25.02 -5.06 1.20
N LEU A 103 -26.16 -5.37 0.58
CA LEU A 103 -27.25 -4.41 0.38
C LEU A 103 -28.29 -4.43 1.50
N ARG A 104 -28.55 -5.60 2.08
CA ARG A 104 -29.54 -5.83 3.14
C ARG A 104 -28.93 -6.72 4.23
N PRO A 105 -29.32 -6.55 5.51
CA PRO A 105 -30.32 -5.59 6.03
C PRO A 105 -29.82 -4.15 6.07
N GLN A 106 -28.51 -3.93 5.95
CA GLN A 106 -27.88 -2.62 5.90
C GLN A 106 -26.83 -2.60 4.79
N ALA A 107 -26.64 -1.44 4.16
CA ALA A 107 -25.57 -1.23 3.19
C ALA A 107 -24.20 -1.28 3.90
N LEU A 108 -23.38 -2.28 3.58
CA LEU A 108 -22.04 -2.47 4.14
C LEU A 108 -21.00 -2.68 3.03
N TRP A 109 -19.81 -2.13 3.27
CA TRP A 109 -18.64 -2.26 2.42
C TRP A 109 -17.61 -3.14 3.09
N THR A 110 -16.78 -3.83 2.32
CA THR A 110 -15.66 -4.59 2.89
C THR A 110 -14.43 -3.70 3.05
N GLY A 111 -13.51 -4.05 3.94
CA GLY A 111 -12.24 -3.33 4.01
C GLY A 111 -11.36 -3.50 2.75
N LYS A 112 -11.55 -4.58 1.98
CA LYS A 112 -10.93 -4.75 0.65
C LYS A 112 -11.39 -3.68 -0.36
N GLN A 113 -12.63 -3.19 -0.25
CA GLN A 113 -13.13 -2.08 -1.06
C GLN A 113 -12.44 -0.75 -0.71
N VAL A 114 -11.90 -0.58 0.50
CA VAL A 114 -11.11 0.61 0.87
C VAL A 114 -9.81 0.62 0.06
N ILE A 115 -9.09 -0.50 0.05
CA ILE A 115 -7.85 -0.65 -0.74
C ILE A 115 -8.11 -0.46 -2.23
N THR A 116 -9.22 -1.02 -2.73
CA THR A 116 -9.65 -0.85 -4.11
C THR A 116 -9.85 0.62 -4.48
N ALA A 117 -10.58 1.38 -3.65
CA ALA A 117 -10.79 2.82 -3.91
C ALA A 117 -9.47 3.60 -3.94
N VAL A 118 -8.53 3.28 -3.03
CA VAL A 118 -7.20 3.90 -3.00
C VAL A 118 -6.40 3.56 -4.26
N LEU A 119 -6.35 2.28 -4.66
CA LEU A 119 -5.66 1.84 -5.88
C LEU A 119 -6.25 2.50 -7.13
N MET A 120 -7.57 2.55 -7.24
CA MET A 120 -8.26 3.15 -8.37
C MET A 120 -8.07 4.67 -8.44
N HIS A 121 -7.91 5.34 -7.30
CA HIS A 121 -7.59 6.77 -7.26
C HIS A 121 -6.17 7.04 -7.78
N TYR A 122 -5.17 6.34 -7.25
CA TYR A 122 -3.76 6.56 -7.62
C TYR A 122 -3.39 6.02 -9.00
N ALA A 123 -4.06 4.98 -9.48
CA ALA A 123 -3.83 4.41 -10.81
C ALA A 123 -4.84 4.88 -11.87
N ARG A 124 -5.59 5.97 -11.62
CA ARG A 124 -6.72 6.41 -12.46
C ARG A 124 -6.37 6.64 -13.94
N ASP A 125 -5.17 7.13 -14.21
CA ASP A 125 -4.69 7.48 -15.55
C ASP A 125 -3.77 6.39 -16.14
N SER A 126 -3.69 5.25 -15.46
CA SER A 126 -2.83 4.11 -15.79
C SER A 126 -3.66 2.86 -16.12
N LEU A 127 -3.01 1.86 -16.73
CA LEU A 127 -3.67 0.57 -16.98
C LEU A 127 -4.04 -0.12 -15.66
N PRO A 128 -5.26 -0.66 -15.50
CA PRO A 128 -5.69 -1.28 -14.25
C PRO A 128 -4.81 -2.46 -13.80
N LEU A 129 -4.32 -2.39 -12.56
CA LEU A 129 -3.43 -3.39 -11.97
C LEU A 129 -4.10 -4.78 -11.87
N SER A 130 -3.41 -5.82 -12.32
CA SER A 130 -3.88 -7.21 -12.14
C SER A 130 -2.72 -8.12 -11.78
N PHE A 131 -2.79 -8.80 -10.63
CA PHE A 131 -1.78 -9.76 -10.20
C PHE A 131 -2.33 -10.73 -9.15
N GLN A 132 -1.55 -11.79 -8.91
CA GLN A 132 -1.81 -12.77 -7.87
C GLN A 132 -0.50 -13.10 -7.16
N THR A 133 -0.52 -13.05 -5.83
CA THR A 133 0.64 -13.40 -5.00
C THR A 133 0.21 -14.14 -3.74
N ALA A 134 1.09 -14.96 -3.18
CA ALA A 134 0.79 -15.72 -1.97
C ALA A 134 0.93 -14.83 -0.73
N THR A 135 -0.01 -14.95 0.20
CA THR A 135 0.10 -14.31 1.51
C THR A 135 1.12 -15.07 2.37
N LYS A 136 1.73 -14.38 3.31
CA LYS A 136 2.58 -15.00 4.33
C LYS A 136 1.76 -15.80 5.33
N THR A 137 0.57 -15.32 5.69
CA THR A 137 -0.31 -16.02 6.64
C THR A 137 -0.84 -17.32 6.03
N PRO A 138 -0.63 -18.49 6.65
CA PRO A 138 -1.08 -19.77 6.12
C PRO A 138 -2.61 -19.83 6.00
N LEU A 139 -3.11 -20.50 4.96
CA LEU A 139 -4.56 -20.70 4.74
C LEU A 139 -5.25 -21.38 5.95
N ALA A 140 -4.54 -22.26 6.64
CA ALA A 140 -5.04 -22.96 7.83
C ALA A 140 -5.49 -22.01 8.94
N ALA A 141 -4.91 -20.81 9.05
CA ALA A 141 -5.31 -19.81 10.06
C ALA A 141 -6.69 -19.21 9.78
N TRP A 142 -7.17 -19.28 8.53
CA TRP A 142 -8.43 -18.69 8.07
C TRP A 142 -9.55 -19.71 7.86
N GLY A 143 -9.24 -21.00 7.98
CA GLY A 143 -10.14 -22.11 7.68
C GLY A 143 -10.18 -22.49 6.20
N ALA A 144 -10.71 -23.69 5.94
CA ALA A 144 -10.80 -24.26 4.60
C ALA A 144 -11.72 -23.41 3.70
N GLY A 145 -11.27 -23.14 2.48
CA GLY A 145 -12.05 -22.39 1.48
C GLY A 145 -12.18 -20.88 1.75
N SER A 146 -11.39 -20.31 2.66
CA SER A 146 -11.44 -18.87 2.96
C SER A 146 -11.01 -17.97 1.79
N GLY A 147 -10.15 -18.47 0.90
CA GLY A 147 -9.58 -17.68 -0.19
C GLY A 147 -8.55 -16.63 0.27
N GLU A 148 -8.25 -16.56 1.57
CA GLU A 148 -7.37 -15.53 2.14
C GLU A 148 -5.87 -15.85 1.98
N GLY A 149 -5.53 -17.07 1.57
CA GLY A 149 -4.14 -17.52 1.36
C GLY A 149 -3.44 -16.94 0.12
N GLN A 150 -4.18 -16.22 -0.73
CA GLN A 150 -3.66 -15.59 -1.94
C GLN A 150 -4.27 -14.21 -2.12
N LEU A 151 -3.40 -13.21 -2.27
CA LEU A 151 -3.74 -11.85 -2.59
C LEU A 151 -3.98 -11.74 -4.10
N ILE A 152 -5.22 -11.42 -4.48
CA ILE A 152 -5.66 -11.35 -5.87
C ILE A 152 -6.22 -9.96 -6.13
N VAL A 153 -5.53 -9.22 -7.00
CA VAL A 153 -6.03 -7.95 -7.55
C VAL A 153 -6.36 -8.17 -9.02
N GLN A 154 -7.57 -7.79 -9.42
CA GLN A 154 -8.03 -7.88 -10.81
C GLN A 154 -8.58 -6.54 -11.26
N ARG A 155 -7.97 -5.97 -12.31
CA ARG A 155 -8.34 -4.67 -12.89
C ARG A 155 -8.51 -3.57 -11.82
N GLY A 156 -7.58 -3.50 -10.88
CA GLY A 156 -7.57 -2.54 -9.77
C GLY A 156 -8.41 -2.93 -8.55
N HIS A 157 -9.26 -3.96 -8.65
CA HIS A 157 -10.08 -4.43 -7.54
C HIS A 157 -9.38 -5.50 -6.72
N LEU A 158 -9.30 -5.33 -5.40
CA LEU A 158 -8.84 -6.35 -4.48
C LEU A 158 -9.97 -7.37 -4.25
N VAL A 159 -9.90 -8.51 -4.93
CA VAL A 159 -10.98 -9.51 -4.98
C VAL A 159 -10.84 -10.55 -3.86
N ALA A 160 -9.61 -10.94 -3.50
CA ALA A 160 -9.35 -11.94 -2.48
C ALA A 160 -7.99 -11.72 -1.79
N GLY A 161 -7.83 -12.32 -0.61
CA GLY A 161 -6.59 -12.26 0.16
C GLY A 161 -6.43 -11.05 1.06
N ILE A 162 -5.53 -11.20 2.02
CA ILE A 162 -5.15 -10.16 2.97
C ILE A 162 -3.89 -9.40 2.54
N LEU A 163 -3.77 -8.16 2.98
CA LEU A 163 -2.53 -7.39 2.94
C LEU A 163 -1.68 -7.67 4.17
N ASP A 164 -0.75 -8.60 4.04
CA ASP A 164 0.25 -8.91 5.06
C ASP A 164 1.67 -8.50 4.63
N LYS A 165 2.69 -8.94 5.38
CA LYS A 165 4.09 -8.59 5.11
C LYS A 165 4.54 -8.89 3.68
N HIS A 166 3.99 -9.92 3.02
CA HIS A 166 4.37 -10.24 1.64
C HIS A 166 3.90 -9.18 0.64
N ALA A 167 2.79 -8.48 0.90
CA ALA A 167 2.31 -7.42 0.01
C ALA A 167 3.31 -6.26 -0.14
N PHE A 168 4.17 -6.07 0.86
CA PHE A 168 5.22 -5.04 0.89
C PHE A 168 6.62 -5.58 0.52
N GLY A 169 6.74 -6.87 0.21
CA GLY A 169 8.00 -7.54 -0.11
C GLY A 169 8.25 -7.70 -1.60
N LYS A 170 9.29 -8.48 -1.96
CA LYS A 170 9.61 -8.83 -3.34
C LYS A 170 8.44 -9.56 -4.00
N HIS A 171 8.03 -9.10 -5.19
CA HIS A 171 6.84 -9.57 -5.91
C HIS A 171 5.51 -9.36 -5.15
N GLY A 172 5.52 -8.50 -4.13
CA GLY A 172 4.32 -7.99 -3.47
C GLY A 172 3.66 -6.88 -4.28
N MET A 173 2.50 -6.43 -3.78
CA MET A 173 1.71 -5.36 -4.40
C MET A 173 2.53 -4.09 -4.65
N LEU A 174 3.27 -3.58 -3.66
CA LEU A 174 4.05 -2.34 -3.84
C LEU A 174 5.15 -2.50 -4.88
N HIS A 175 5.82 -3.64 -4.91
CA HIS A 175 6.85 -3.90 -5.91
C HIS A 175 6.28 -3.93 -7.34
N LEU A 176 5.08 -4.50 -7.50
CA LEU A 176 4.39 -4.54 -8.79
C LEU A 176 3.87 -3.17 -9.21
N VAL A 177 3.38 -2.37 -8.26
CA VAL A 177 3.02 -0.96 -8.50
C VAL A 177 4.23 -0.17 -8.99
N HIS A 178 5.38 -0.30 -8.30
CA HIS A 178 6.61 0.35 -8.71
C HIS A 178 7.07 -0.07 -10.11
N GLU A 179 7.00 -1.36 -10.43
CA GLU A 179 7.41 -1.88 -11.74
C GLU A 179 6.50 -1.41 -12.88
N LEU A 180 5.19 -1.29 -12.63
CA LEU A 180 4.20 -0.99 -13.67
C LEU A 180 3.94 0.51 -13.85
N TYR A 181 4.00 1.28 -12.77
CA TYR A 181 3.66 2.70 -12.77
C TYR A 181 4.87 3.61 -12.52
N GLY A 182 6.01 3.06 -12.14
CA GLY A 182 7.22 3.81 -11.81
C GLY A 182 7.38 4.08 -10.30
N PRO A 183 8.51 4.71 -9.93
CA PRO A 183 8.83 5.07 -8.54
C PRO A 183 7.88 6.12 -7.95
#